data_AF-A0A2W5PA12-F1
#
_entry.id   AF-A0A2W5PA12-F1
#
_cell.length_a   1.000
_cell.length_b   1.000
_cell.length_c   1.000
_cell.angle_alpha   90.00
_cell.angle_beta   90.00
_cell.angle_gamma   90.00
#
_symmetry.space_group_name_H-M   'P 1'
#
loop_
_entity.id
_entity.type
_entity.pdbx_description
1 polymer ?
#
loop_
_entity_poly.entity_id
_entity_poly.type
_entity_poly.pdbx_seq_one_letter_code
_entity_poly.pdbx_strand_id
1 'polypeptide(L)'
;MSMGKALVVAGVALAAYGAGDAGMAPRTAMAQAAEMRSTTIAQAPAARATGSTALADPGAPRPSAGDDAASYRAMAADIGKAAGIEYRYGPGPAAYGTTGNGGLPTWSKRADHGFVSDRQGGKRGCDPAFCGTWQVGTWSNEVGDFASNVGHVAYIPDSPSQRLGVAGLGISSSSNEVFSQRPELMWVYYGGGLDEISALAYRRAGTPIGNPVGVARCEGRPGWCMNSLMVFDNGFIGFAQSNTSTNKASARLAPGKVPTAAAVTNSNEFALISVWDTVNLRGEVAVVALAGLCEGCTPAKPASPASWWGEWQGLYPGLPNLGNTAYMKVLGYVPLPADMKAPTGISVTTGVNRTAYLPAGVPGRESTFDLPLNKAGNRATFRTGGRNFNTYAKGGVAVVVSKSEQKVAFLDLRPLFAYYQSMYFGSDADYSVTTSVGPADSQ
;
A
#
# COMPACT_ATOMS: atom_id res chain seq x y z
N MET A 1 24.55 26.21 -11.76
CA MET A 1 23.98 25.21 -12.70
C MET A 1 22.65 24.74 -12.13
N SER A 2 21.55 25.23 -12.71
CA SER A 2 20.18 24.90 -12.31
C SER A 2 19.74 23.68 -13.12
N MET A 3 19.44 22.57 -12.44
CA MET A 3 18.67 21.46 -13.00
C MET A 3 17.41 21.30 -12.14
N GLY A 4 16.37 22.05 -12.47
CA GLY A 4 15.02 21.73 -12.03
C GLY A 4 14.52 20.55 -12.86
N LYS A 5 14.78 19.32 -12.41
CA LYS A 5 14.11 18.13 -12.94
C LYS A 5 12.90 17.81 -12.05
N ALA A 6 11.74 17.72 -12.68
CA ALA A 6 10.50 17.35 -12.00
C ALA A 6 10.53 15.86 -11.65
N LEU A 7 10.38 15.53 -10.37
CA LEU A 7 10.13 14.17 -9.91
C LEU A 7 8.71 13.76 -10.34
N VAL A 8 8.60 12.71 -11.14
CA VAL A 8 7.31 12.14 -11.56
C VAL A 8 6.97 10.96 -10.67
N VAL A 9 5.99 11.14 -9.78
CA VAL A 9 5.55 10.14 -8.81
C VAL A 9 4.47 9.24 -9.42
N ALA A 10 4.67 7.93 -9.34
CA ALA A 10 3.78 6.89 -9.85
C ALA A 10 2.78 6.36 -8.81
N GLY A 11 3.05 6.59 -7.52
CA GLY A 11 2.15 6.25 -6.42
C GLY A 11 2.78 6.51 -5.06
N VAL A 12 1.95 6.78 -4.05
CA VAL A 12 2.36 7.00 -2.66
C VAL A 12 1.41 6.23 -1.75
N ALA A 13 1.95 5.46 -0.80
CA ALA A 13 1.17 4.84 0.27
C ALA A 13 1.63 5.40 1.63
N LEU A 14 0.70 5.99 2.41
CA LEU A 14 0.99 6.71 3.67
C LEU A 14 0.19 6.12 4.84
N ALA A 15 0.83 5.97 6.00
CA ALA A 15 0.18 5.64 7.28
C ALA A 15 0.78 6.49 8.42
N ALA A 16 -0.02 6.81 9.44
CA ALA A 16 0.47 7.43 10.68
C ALA A 16 0.32 6.47 11.88
N TYR A 17 1.38 6.30 12.67
CA TYR A 17 1.40 5.60 13.94
C TYR A 17 2.47 6.18 14.90
N GLY A 18 2.04 6.44 16.12
CA GLY A 18 2.92 6.69 17.27
C GLY A 18 2.98 5.43 18.11
N ALA A 19 4.19 4.93 18.38
CA ALA A 19 4.40 3.91 19.41
C ALA A 19 4.34 4.61 20.77
N GLY A 20 3.43 4.18 21.64
CA GLY A 20 3.44 4.54 23.05
C GLY A 20 3.15 3.28 23.84
N ASP A 21 4.17 2.77 24.53
CA ASP A 21 4.06 1.66 25.47
C ASP A 21 4.67 2.13 26.80
N ALA A 22 3.83 2.46 27.77
CA ALA A 22 4.09 2.36 29.21
C ALA A 22 2.84 2.81 29.99
N GLY A 23 2.38 1.94 30.89
CA GLY A 23 1.16 2.12 31.65
C GLY A 23 1.13 3.37 32.54
N MET A 24 0.01 4.07 32.52
CA MET A 24 -0.51 4.79 33.67
C MET A 24 -2.03 4.80 33.58
N ALA A 25 -2.69 4.38 34.67
CA ALA A 25 -4.15 4.31 34.75
C ALA A 25 -4.80 5.65 34.40
N PRO A 26 -5.86 5.70 33.56
CA PRO A 26 -6.51 6.95 33.24
C PRO A 26 -7.28 7.45 34.46
N ARG A 27 -6.82 8.56 35.04
CA ARG A 27 -7.69 9.41 35.87
C ARG A 27 -8.77 10.00 34.97
N THR A 28 -10.01 9.77 35.37
CA THR A 28 -11.24 10.30 34.78
C THR A 28 -11.16 11.80 34.52
N ALA A 29 -11.26 12.19 33.25
CA ALA A 29 -11.72 13.50 32.84
C ALA A 29 -12.95 13.31 31.96
N MET A 30 -14.12 13.63 32.51
CA MET A 30 -15.39 13.73 31.78
C MET A 30 -15.25 14.80 30.69
N ALA A 31 -15.42 14.41 29.43
CA ALA A 31 -15.67 15.36 28.34
C ALA A 31 -17.17 15.43 28.09
N GLN A 32 -17.78 16.57 28.42
CA GLN A 32 -19.13 16.93 28.02
C GLN A 32 -19.22 16.98 26.49
N ALA A 33 -20.19 16.26 25.94
CA ALA A 33 -20.56 16.35 24.54
C ALA A 33 -21.23 17.72 24.27
N ALA A 34 -20.63 18.52 23.39
CA ALA A 34 -21.28 19.68 22.81
C ALA A 34 -21.77 19.32 21.40
N GLU A 35 -23.09 19.41 21.21
CA GLU A 35 -23.78 19.30 19.92
C GLU A 35 -23.21 20.32 18.92
N MET A 36 -22.68 19.84 17.79
CA MET A 36 -22.40 20.69 16.63
C MET A 36 -23.64 20.71 15.72
N ARG A 37 -24.38 21.80 15.79
CA ARG A 37 -25.46 22.14 14.85
C ARG A 37 -24.86 22.44 13.46
N SER A 38 -25.54 21.89 12.45
CA SER A 38 -25.31 22.08 11.02
C SER A 38 -25.17 23.57 10.64
N THR A 39 -24.02 23.94 10.05
CA THR A 39 -23.84 25.21 9.35
C THR A 39 -23.62 24.98 7.85
N THR A 40 -24.32 25.80 7.10
CA THR A 40 -24.51 25.84 5.65
C THR A 40 -23.18 25.88 4.88
N ILE A 41 -23.00 25.00 3.89
CA ILE A 41 -21.84 24.99 2.99
C ILE A 41 -21.90 26.23 2.09
N ALA A 42 -20.90 27.10 2.19
CA ALA A 42 -20.71 28.23 1.29
C ALA A 42 -20.33 27.73 -0.12
N GLN A 43 -21.04 28.23 -1.14
CA GLN A 43 -20.75 27.97 -2.55
C GLN A 43 -19.36 28.51 -2.93
N ALA A 44 -18.61 27.70 -3.68
CA ALA A 44 -17.31 28.09 -4.25
C ALA A 44 -17.47 29.28 -5.22
N PRO A 45 -16.53 30.24 -5.22
CA PRO A 45 -16.59 31.37 -6.15
C PRO A 45 -16.38 30.91 -7.60
N ALA A 46 -17.15 31.49 -8.52
CA ALA A 46 -17.10 31.20 -9.95
C ALA A 46 -15.72 31.53 -10.56
N ALA A 47 -15.25 30.65 -11.43
CA ALA A 47 -13.98 30.80 -12.12
C ALA A 47 -13.98 32.05 -13.02
N ARG A 48 -12.95 32.88 -12.88
CA ARG A 48 -12.75 34.11 -13.65
C ARG A 48 -12.19 33.75 -15.03
N ALA A 49 -12.97 34.01 -16.07
CA ALA A 49 -12.53 33.84 -17.46
C ALA A 49 -11.52 34.93 -17.84
N THR A 50 -10.31 34.52 -18.23
CA THR A 50 -9.37 35.36 -18.99
C THR A 50 -8.90 34.56 -20.20
N GLY A 51 -9.25 35.04 -21.39
CA GLY A 51 -8.93 34.38 -22.65
C GLY A 51 -7.46 34.56 -23.05
N SER A 52 -6.85 33.50 -23.57
CA SER A 52 -6.08 33.51 -24.83
C SER A 52 -5.63 32.07 -25.14
N THR A 53 -5.72 31.71 -26.43
CA THR A 53 -5.28 30.45 -27.08
C THR A 53 -5.78 29.15 -26.44
N ALA A 54 -6.63 28.44 -27.19
CA ALA A 54 -7.08 27.09 -26.87
C ALA A 54 -5.88 26.14 -26.73
N LEU A 55 -5.39 26.00 -25.50
CA LEU A 55 -4.74 24.78 -25.04
C LEU A 55 -5.76 23.66 -25.26
N ALA A 56 -5.33 22.59 -25.94
CA ALA A 56 -6.14 21.38 -26.10
C ALA A 56 -6.80 21.06 -24.75
N ASP A 57 -8.12 20.94 -24.75
CA ASP A 57 -8.92 20.70 -23.55
C ASP A 57 -8.26 19.57 -22.73
N PRO A 58 -7.74 19.86 -21.51
CA PRO A 58 -7.14 18.84 -20.65
C PRO A 58 -8.12 17.72 -20.27
N GLY A 59 -9.43 17.94 -20.50
CA GLY A 59 -10.52 17.00 -20.33
C GLY A 59 -11.04 16.36 -21.62
N ALA A 60 -10.46 16.64 -22.79
CA ALA A 60 -10.82 15.93 -24.01
C ALA A 60 -10.49 14.44 -23.86
N PRO A 61 -11.38 13.52 -24.28
CA PRO A 61 -11.08 12.10 -24.33
C PRO A 61 -9.77 11.90 -25.10
N ARG A 62 -8.72 11.48 -24.39
CA ARG A 62 -7.49 11.05 -25.06
C ARG A 62 -7.85 9.86 -25.95
N PRO A 63 -7.26 9.76 -27.16
CA PRO A 63 -7.52 8.62 -28.05
C PRO A 63 -7.50 7.35 -27.22
N SER A 64 -8.64 6.65 -27.21
CA SER A 64 -8.72 5.45 -26.40
C SER A 64 -7.67 4.53 -26.99
N ALA A 65 -6.74 4.04 -26.17
CA ALA A 65 -5.87 2.97 -26.60
C ALA A 65 -6.69 1.71 -27.00
N GLY A 66 -8.01 1.72 -26.82
CA GLY A 66 -8.94 0.62 -27.09
C GLY A 66 -9.51 0.56 -28.50
N ASP A 67 -9.20 1.51 -29.39
CA ASP A 67 -9.78 1.58 -30.75
C ASP A 67 -9.03 0.68 -31.76
N ASP A 68 -7.73 0.47 -31.59
CA ASP A 68 -6.95 -0.49 -32.38
C ASP A 68 -5.93 -1.27 -31.53
N ALA A 69 -5.66 -2.53 -31.95
CA ALA A 69 -4.85 -3.47 -31.19
C ALA A 69 -3.38 -3.04 -31.03
N ALA A 70 -2.84 -2.28 -31.99
CA ALA A 70 -1.44 -1.86 -31.96
C ALA A 70 -1.25 -0.72 -30.95
N SER A 71 -2.12 0.29 -30.98
CA SER A 71 -2.14 1.38 -30.01
C SER A 71 -2.35 0.88 -28.58
N TYR A 72 -3.23 -0.13 -28.39
CA TYR A 72 -3.43 -0.77 -27.09
C TYR A 72 -2.13 -1.34 -26.52
N ARG A 73 -1.42 -2.14 -27.32
CA ARG A 73 -0.17 -2.79 -26.90
C ARG A 73 0.96 -1.78 -26.72
N ALA A 74 1.03 -0.76 -27.57
CA ALA A 74 2.03 0.30 -27.47
C ALA A 74 1.87 1.08 -26.16
N MET A 75 0.64 1.52 -25.84
CA MET A 75 0.38 2.22 -24.58
C MET A 75 0.59 1.31 -23.37
N ALA A 76 0.21 0.02 -23.44
CA ALA A 76 0.48 -0.94 -22.37
C ALA A 76 1.99 -1.03 -22.06
N ALA A 77 2.84 -1.08 -23.08
CA ALA A 77 4.30 -1.12 -22.92
C ALA A 77 4.91 0.14 -22.29
N ASP A 78 4.13 1.22 -22.21
CA ASP A 78 4.54 2.52 -21.66
C ASP A 78 3.89 2.85 -20.31
N ILE A 79 3.03 1.98 -19.74
CA ILE A 79 2.31 2.23 -18.47
C ILE A 79 3.25 2.54 -17.30
N GLY A 80 4.40 1.85 -17.25
CA GLY A 80 5.46 2.06 -16.26
C GLY A 80 6.43 3.19 -16.61
N LYS A 81 6.17 4.01 -17.63
CA LYS A 81 7.03 5.10 -18.09
C LYS A 81 6.33 6.45 -17.97
N ALA A 82 7.03 7.54 -18.29
CA ALA A 82 6.49 8.90 -18.23
C ALA A 82 5.16 9.06 -18.99
N ALA A 83 5.05 8.49 -20.20
CA ALA A 83 3.82 8.51 -20.99
C ALA A 83 2.66 7.79 -20.28
N GLY A 84 2.92 6.66 -19.62
CA GLY A 84 1.93 5.93 -18.82
C GLY A 84 1.49 6.67 -17.56
N ILE A 85 2.39 7.41 -16.91
CA ILE A 85 2.04 8.27 -15.78
C ILE A 85 1.11 9.39 -16.26
N GLU A 86 1.50 10.06 -17.33
CA GLU A 86 0.66 11.08 -17.93
C GLU A 86 -0.71 10.51 -18.31
N TYR A 87 -0.75 9.34 -18.96
CA TYR A 87 -1.99 8.66 -19.33
C TYR A 87 -2.92 8.41 -18.13
N ARG A 88 -2.39 7.91 -17.00
CA ARG A 88 -3.17 7.53 -15.83
C ARG A 88 -3.53 8.70 -14.92
N TYR A 89 -2.66 9.69 -14.78
CA TYR A 89 -2.80 10.76 -13.79
C TYR A 89 -3.05 12.15 -14.38
N GLY A 90 -2.93 12.28 -15.69
CA GLY A 90 -2.97 13.56 -16.38
C GLY A 90 -1.57 14.17 -16.54
N PRO A 91 -1.47 15.29 -17.26
CA PRO A 91 -0.19 15.94 -17.52
C PRO A 91 0.40 16.51 -16.21
N GLY A 92 1.72 16.65 -16.16
CA GLY A 92 2.40 17.19 -14.99
C GLY A 92 2.11 18.69 -14.74
N PRO A 93 2.48 19.23 -13.57
CA PRO A 93 2.23 20.63 -13.19
C PRO A 93 2.72 21.67 -14.23
N ALA A 94 3.82 21.37 -14.92
CA ALA A 94 4.37 22.25 -15.95
C ALA A 94 3.42 22.49 -17.12
N ALA A 95 2.57 21.52 -17.46
CA ALA A 95 1.57 21.66 -18.53
C ALA A 95 0.45 22.65 -18.16
N TYR A 96 0.26 22.93 -16.87
CA TYR A 96 -0.68 23.93 -16.36
C TYR A 96 -0.01 25.30 -16.14
N GLY A 97 1.18 25.52 -16.71
CA GLY A 97 1.95 26.77 -16.55
C GLY A 97 2.61 26.92 -15.17
N THR A 98 2.56 25.89 -14.33
CA THR A 98 3.21 25.90 -13.01
C THR A 98 4.54 25.16 -13.08
N THR A 99 5.65 25.89 -13.19
CA THR A 99 7.01 25.32 -13.11
C THR A 99 7.51 25.16 -11.67
N GLY A 100 6.63 25.37 -10.69
CA GLY A 100 6.90 25.27 -9.26
C GLY A 100 5.68 25.71 -8.45
N ASN A 101 5.82 25.75 -7.12
CA ASN A 101 4.74 26.15 -6.21
C ASN A 101 4.50 27.68 -6.17
N GLY A 102 5.06 28.45 -7.11
CA GLY A 102 4.92 29.91 -7.15
C GLY A 102 3.46 30.32 -7.37
N GLY A 103 2.95 31.24 -6.54
CA GLY A 103 1.57 31.73 -6.64
C GLY A 103 0.50 30.81 -6.03
N LEU A 104 0.86 29.58 -5.61
CA LEU A 104 -0.02 28.75 -4.78
C LEU A 104 0.11 29.17 -3.31
N PRO A 105 -0.99 29.28 -2.55
CA PRO A 105 -0.92 29.51 -1.11
C PRO A 105 -0.30 28.29 -0.43
N THR A 106 1.03 28.26 -0.35
CA THR A 106 1.78 27.27 0.42
C THR A 106 2.07 27.80 1.81
N TRP A 107 2.03 26.91 2.80
CA TRP A 107 2.49 27.24 4.15
C TRP A 107 3.98 27.58 4.10
N SER A 108 4.44 28.47 4.98
CA SER A 108 5.86 28.82 5.07
C SER A 108 6.69 27.57 5.37
N LYS A 109 7.73 27.34 4.56
CA LYS A 109 8.69 26.28 4.82
C LYS A 109 9.42 26.60 6.13
N ARG A 110 9.39 25.68 7.09
CA ARG A 110 10.19 25.76 8.32
C ARG A 110 11.68 25.53 8.01
N ALA A 111 12.55 26.05 8.86
CA ALA A 111 13.98 25.77 8.76
C ALA A 111 14.25 24.28 8.98
N ASP A 112 15.12 23.71 8.16
CA ASP A 112 15.59 22.34 8.30
C ASP A 112 16.81 22.34 9.23
N HIS A 113 16.75 21.56 10.31
CA HIS A 113 17.85 21.37 11.25
C HIS A 113 18.34 19.92 11.18
N GLY A 114 19.65 19.71 11.13
CA GLY A 114 20.23 18.36 11.06
C GLY A 114 20.04 17.58 12.36
N PHE A 115 19.75 16.29 12.26
CA PHE A 115 19.97 15.38 13.38
C PHE A 115 21.46 15.10 13.55
N VAL A 116 21.89 14.87 14.81
CA VAL A 116 23.26 14.49 15.13
C VAL A 116 23.36 12.96 15.24
N SER A 117 24.22 12.36 14.42
CA SER A 117 24.53 10.94 14.43
C SER A 117 25.21 10.52 15.74
N ASP A 118 24.96 9.29 16.20
CA ASP A 118 25.74 8.59 17.22
C ASP A 118 27.24 8.51 16.89
N ARG A 119 27.59 8.50 15.60
CA ARG A 119 28.98 8.55 15.11
C ARG A 119 29.60 9.96 15.14
N GLN A 120 28.82 10.99 15.45
CA GLN A 120 29.24 12.39 15.52
C GLN A 120 28.88 13.05 16.87
N GLY A 121 28.74 12.25 17.94
CA GLY A 121 28.49 12.74 19.29
C GLY A 121 27.02 12.94 19.66
N GLY A 122 26.10 12.56 18.78
CA GLY A 122 24.66 12.46 19.08
C GLY A 122 24.30 11.13 19.75
N LYS A 123 23.01 10.88 19.96
CA LYS A 123 22.48 9.58 20.41
C LYS A 123 21.58 8.88 19.40
N ARG A 124 21.39 9.45 18.20
CA ARG A 124 20.57 8.83 17.16
C ARG A 124 21.42 7.88 16.32
N GLY A 125 21.05 6.60 16.31
CA GLY A 125 21.73 5.58 15.50
C GLY A 125 21.50 5.78 14.00
N CYS A 126 22.34 6.57 13.33
CA CYS A 126 22.18 6.83 11.90
C CYS A 126 23.52 7.14 11.22
N ASP A 127 23.59 6.94 9.90
CA ASP A 127 24.75 7.37 9.13
C ASP A 127 24.77 8.91 9.06
N PRO A 128 25.90 9.58 9.37
CA PRO A 128 25.99 11.04 9.32
C PRO A 128 25.52 11.69 8.01
N ALA A 129 25.77 11.04 6.87
CA ALA A 129 25.35 11.56 5.57
C ALA A 129 23.83 11.48 5.35
N PHE A 130 23.13 10.68 6.16
CA PHE A 130 21.71 10.33 5.98
C PHE A 130 20.89 10.39 7.28
N CYS A 131 21.35 11.13 8.29
CA CYS A 131 20.63 11.27 9.57
C CYS A 131 19.33 12.07 9.47
N GLY A 132 19.08 12.73 8.32
CA GLY A 132 17.87 13.49 8.05
C GLY A 132 17.81 14.82 8.78
N THR A 133 16.66 15.49 8.67
CA THR A 133 16.41 16.80 9.27
C THR A 133 15.10 16.86 10.07
N TRP A 134 15.00 17.79 11.01
CA TRP A 134 13.79 18.13 11.76
C TRP A 134 13.40 19.59 11.60
N GLN A 135 12.14 19.93 11.90
CA GLN A 135 11.58 21.26 11.66
C GLN A 135 10.76 21.83 12.83
N VAL A 136 10.35 21.00 13.80
CA VAL A 136 9.52 21.42 14.94
C VAL A 136 10.09 20.87 16.23
N GLY A 137 10.11 21.68 17.30
CA GLY A 137 10.59 21.28 18.63
C GLY A 137 11.92 21.94 19.00
N THR A 138 12.47 21.51 20.13
CA THR A 138 13.77 21.93 20.64
C THR A 138 14.63 20.69 20.77
N TRP A 139 15.75 20.63 20.04
CA TRP A 139 16.57 19.43 20.04
C TRP A 139 17.16 19.14 21.42
N SER A 140 17.01 17.89 21.85
CA SER A 140 17.66 17.31 23.02
C SER A 140 18.64 16.22 22.58
N ASN A 141 19.79 16.10 23.26
CA ASN A 141 20.70 14.99 22.99
C ASN A 141 20.19 13.67 23.56
N GLU A 142 19.14 13.70 24.40
CA GLU A 142 18.41 12.49 24.81
C GLU A 142 17.47 12.06 23.68
N VAL A 143 17.46 10.77 23.35
CA VAL A 143 16.61 10.26 22.25
C VAL A 143 15.13 10.41 22.57
N GLY A 144 14.76 10.32 23.86
CA GLY A 144 13.38 10.33 24.31
C GLY A 144 12.56 9.20 23.68
N ASP A 145 11.24 9.37 23.64
CA ASP A 145 10.36 8.49 22.88
C ASP A 145 10.54 8.71 21.37
N PHE A 146 10.58 7.60 20.64
CA PHE A 146 10.75 7.60 19.20
C PHE A 146 9.49 7.08 18.49
N ALA A 147 9.08 7.76 17.43
CA ALA A 147 8.09 7.24 16.50
C ALA A 147 8.47 7.61 15.05
N SER A 148 8.25 6.70 14.11
CA SER A 148 8.39 7.02 12.68
C SER A 148 7.34 6.32 11.86
N ASN A 149 6.85 7.06 10.88
CA ASN A 149 5.91 6.58 9.89
C ASN A 149 6.66 6.18 8.64
N VAL A 150 6.64 4.89 8.33
CA VAL A 150 7.20 4.38 7.08
C VAL A 150 6.17 4.54 5.97
N GLY A 151 6.61 5.04 4.83
CA GLY A 151 5.84 5.05 3.60
C GLY A 151 6.68 4.56 2.44
N HIS A 152 6.01 4.03 1.42
CA HIS A 152 6.64 3.62 0.17
C HIS A 152 6.17 4.53 -0.94
N VAL A 153 7.11 4.89 -1.82
CA VAL A 153 6.84 5.72 -2.99
C VAL A 153 7.34 5.02 -4.24
N ALA A 154 6.53 5.04 -5.29
CA ALA A 154 6.92 4.65 -6.64
C ALA A 154 7.16 5.90 -7.49
N TYR A 155 8.21 5.89 -8.31
CA TYR A 155 8.59 6.99 -9.19
C TYR A 155 9.28 6.45 -10.44
N ILE A 156 9.28 7.24 -11.52
CA ILE A 156 10.07 6.91 -12.70
C ILE A 156 11.51 7.38 -12.46
N PRO A 157 12.50 6.48 -12.41
CA PRO A 157 13.87 6.88 -12.15
C PRO A 157 14.49 7.58 -13.36
N ASP A 158 15.18 8.70 -13.14
CA ASP A 158 15.99 9.37 -14.17
C ASP A 158 17.12 8.47 -14.71
N SER A 159 17.64 7.59 -13.85
CA SER A 159 18.68 6.61 -14.17
C SER A 159 18.21 5.20 -13.81
N PRO A 160 17.40 4.53 -14.67
CA PRO A 160 16.84 3.21 -14.39
C PRO A 160 17.90 2.10 -14.20
N SER A 161 19.10 2.31 -14.74
CA SER A 161 20.25 1.42 -14.52
C SER A 161 20.78 1.47 -13.09
N GLN A 162 20.58 2.59 -12.39
CA GLN A 162 21.05 2.80 -11.01
C GLN A 162 19.93 2.67 -9.98
N ARG A 163 18.68 2.94 -10.37
CA ARG A 163 17.52 3.05 -9.47
C ARG A 163 16.40 2.10 -9.87
N LEU A 164 15.72 1.55 -8.87
CA LEU A 164 14.53 0.71 -9.04
C LEU A 164 13.25 1.52 -9.29
N GLY A 165 13.23 2.78 -8.86
CA GLY A 165 12.02 3.59 -8.90
C GLY A 165 11.04 3.31 -7.77
N VAL A 166 11.45 2.58 -6.72
CA VAL A 166 10.68 2.47 -5.48
C VAL A 166 11.58 2.82 -4.30
N ALA A 167 11.11 3.67 -3.40
CA ALA A 167 11.84 4.07 -2.19
C ALA A 167 11.00 3.86 -0.93
N GLY A 168 11.67 3.59 0.19
CA GLY A 168 11.13 3.60 1.54
C GLY A 168 11.54 4.89 2.26
N LEU A 169 10.55 5.65 2.72
CA LEU A 169 10.73 6.95 3.36
C LEU A 169 10.16 6.94 4.78
N GLY A 170 10.81 7.68 5.68
CA GLY A 170 10.19 8.14 6.92
C GLY A 170 9.34 9.35 6.59
N ILE A 171 8.03 9.16 6.41
CA ILE A 171 7.06 10.22 6.07
C ILE A 171 7.06 11.31 7.14
N SER A 172 7.17 10.88 8.40
CA SER A 172 7.32 11.75 9.55
C SER A 172 8.00 10.99 10.68
N SER A 173 8.78 11.69 11.48
CA SER A 173 9.51 11.08 12.61
C SER A 173 9.53 12.00 13.81
N SER A 174 9.29 11.48 15.01
CA SER A 174 9.61 12.13 16.28
C SER A 174 10.76 11.41 16.97
N SER A 175 11.73 12.19 17.46
CA SER A 175 12.91 11.73 18.22
C SER A 175 13.56 12.96 18.80
N ASN A 176 14.33 12.85 19.88
CA ASN A 176 15.16 13.96 20.39
C ASN A 176 14.34 15.23 20.69
N GLU A 177 13.10 15.07 21.16
CA GLU A 177 12.13 16.15 21.42
C GLU A 177 11.79 17.02 20.19
N VAL A 178 12.09 16.52 18.99
CA VAL A 178 11.83 17.18 17.73
C VAL A 178 11.03 16.30 16.77
N PHE A 179 10.36 16.96 15.83
CA PHE A 179 9.54 16.34 14.80
C PHE A 179 10.05 16.72 13.41
N SER A 180 10.20 15.69 12.58
CA SER A 180 10.46 15.79 11.15
C SER A 180 9.13 15.76 10.40
N GLN A 181 8.77 16.90 9.83
CA GLN A 181 7.59 17.11 8.98
C GLN A 181 7.84 16.73 7.52
N ARG A 182 9.09 16.82 7.09
CA ARG A 182 9.50 16.50 5.73
C ARG A 182 9.75 15.00 5.63
N PRO A 183 9.31 14.32 4.56
CA PRO A 183 9.73 12.95 4.32
C PRO A 183 11.26 12.86 4.22
N GLU A 184 11.86 11.95 4.99
CA GLU A 184 13.29 11.68 5.01
C GLU A 184 13.58 10.25 4.59
N LEU A 185 14.84 9.94 4.27
CA LEU A 185 15.26 8.54 4.24
C LEU A 185 15.11 7.93 5.64
N MET A 186 14.71 6.66 5.66
CA MET A 186 14.56 5.92 6.90
C MET A 186 15.92 5.76 7.60
N TRP A 187 16.07 6.45 8.72
CA TRP A 187 17.31 6.48 9.50
C TRP A 187 17.79 5.09 9.96
N VAL A 188 16.86 4.17 10.22
CA VAL A 188 17.12 2.76 10.59
C VAL A 188 17.79 1.94 9.50
N TYR A 189 17.82 2.44 8.26
CA TYR A 189 18.48 1.77 7.14
C TYR A 189 19.91 2.29 6.88
N TYR A 190 20.44 3.17 7.74
CA TYR A 190 21.82 3.65 7.66
C TYR A 190 22.22 4.16 6.25
N GLY A 191 21.36 4.97 5.64
CA GLY A 191 21.56 5.49 4.27
C GLY A 191 20.95 4.65 3.15
N GLY A 192 20.36 3.50 3.48
CA GLY A 192 19.50 2.74 2.58
C GLY A 192 18.10 3.35 2.40
N GLY A 193 17.25 2.68 1.62
CA GLY A 193 15.85 3.05 1.42
C GLY A 193 15.56 3.92 0.21
N LEU A 194 16.56 4.56 -0.41
CA LEU A 194 16.35 5.29 -1.66
C LEU A 194 15.99 4.36 -2.83
N ASP A 195 16.48 3.13 -2.75
CA ASP A 195 15.95 1.97 -3.44
C ASP A 195 15.39 1.02 -2.37
N GLU A 196 14.16 0.55 -2.58
CA GLU A 196 13.47 -0.34 -1.64
C GLU A 196 14.27 -1.65 -1.47
N ILE A 197 14.46 -2.05 -0.22
CA ILE A 197 15.46 -3.07 0.16
C ILE A 197 15.03 -4.46 -0.32
N SER A 198 13.74 -4.80 -0.25
CA SER A 198 13.23 -6.07 -0.77
C SER A 198 13.31 -6.13 -2.29
N ALA A 199 13.00 -5.05 -3.00
CA ALA A 199 13.16 -4.91 -4.44
C ALA A 199 14.61 -5.10 -4.88
N LEU A 200 15.57 -4.53 -4.15
CA LEU A 200 17.00 -4.79 -4.37
C LEU A 200 17.34 -6.28 -4.18
N ALA A 201 16.77 -6.93 -3.17
CA ALA A 201 17.01 -8.35 -2.93
C ALA A 201 16.43 -9.23 -4.05
N TYR A 202 15.22 -8.94 -4.53
CA TYR A 202 14.63 -9.65 -5.68
C TYR A 202 15.50 -9.49 -6.94
N ARG A 203 15.98 -8.26 -7.22
CA ARG A 203 16.88 -7.99 -8.35
C ARG A 203 18.20 -8.76 -8.23
N ARG A 204 18.81 -8.78 -7.04
CA ARG A 204 20.05 -9.56 -6.78
C ARG A 204 19.86 -11.07 -6.93
N ALA A 205 18.66 -11.56 -6.64
CA ALA A 205 18.28 -12.96 -6.88
C ALA A 205 18.00 -13.28 -8.36
N GLY A 206 18.23 -12.34 -9.28
CA GLY A 206 18.04 -12.54 -10.73
C GLY A 206 16.59 -12.39 -11.18
N THR A 207 15.69 -11.90 -10.33
CA THR A 207 14.28 -11.72 -10.70
C THR A 207 14.14 -10.55 -11.68
N PRO A 208 13.48 -10.72 -12.85
CA PRO A 208 13.20 -9.62 -13.75
C PRO A 208 12.18 -8.66 -13.12
N ILE A 209 12.60 -7.45 -12.79
CA ILE A 209 11.78 -6.38 -12.25
C ILE A 209 11.68 -5.28 -13.30
N GLY A 210 10.45 -4.92 -13.67
CA GLY A 210 10.17 -3.88 -14.64
C GLY A 210 10.20 -2.48 -14.04
N ASN A 211 9.51 -1.53 -14.67
CA ASN A 211 9.32 -0.20 -14.09
C ASN A 211 8.14 -0.22 -13.12
N PRO A 212 8.21 0.55 -12.01
CA PRO A 212 7.14 0.57 -11.03
C PRO A 212 5.90 1.26 -11.59
N VAL A 213 4.76 0.61 -11.43
CA VAL A 213 3.45 1.12 -11.82
C VAL A 213 2.77 1.80 -10.64
N GLY A 214 2.94 1.23 -9.45
CA GLY A 214 2.35 1.75 -8.22
C GLY A 214 2.77 0.98 -6.98
N VAL A 215 2.41 1.55 -5.84
CA VAL A 215 2.52 0.94 -4.52
C VAL A 215 1.16 0.97 -3.86
N ALA A 216 0.77 -0.11 -3.19
CA ALA A 216 -0.52 -0.23 -2.52
C ALA A 216 -0.35 -0.80 -1.12
N ARG A 217 -1.08 -0.26 -0.15
CA ARG A 217 -1.15 -0.79 1.22
C ARG A 217 -2.61 -0.99 1.62
N CYS A 218 -2.83 -1.86 2.60
CA CYS A 218 -4.14 -2.02 3.21
C CYS A 218 -4.45 -0.89 4.21
N GLU A 219 -5.73 -0.68 4.43
CA GLU A 219 -6.24 -0.09 5.68
C GLU A 219 -6.73 -1.22 6.58
N GLY A 220 -6.74 -1.09 7.90
CA GLY A 220 -7.15 -2.25 8.71
C GLY A 220 -6.83 -2.11 10.18
N ARG A 221 -6.61 -3.27 10.82
CA ARG A 221 -6.28 -3.41 12.26
C ARG A 221 -5.45 -2.22 12.78
N PRO A 222 -5.88 -1.54 13.87
CA PRO A 222 -5.17 -0.39 14.40
C PRO A 222 -3.69 -0.69 14.61
N GLY A 223 -2.81 0.09 13.96
CA GLY A 223 -1.35 -0.05 14.09
C GLY A 223 -0.70 -1.08 13.15
N TRP A 224 -1.44 -1.77 12.28
CA TRP A 224 -0.91 -2.89 11.48
C TRP A 224 -1.46 -2.91 10.05
N CYS A 225 -0.60 -2.51 9.11
CA CYS A 225 -0.72 -2.49 7.63
C CYS A 225 0.43 -1.60 7.10
N MET A 226 1.63 -1.75 7.69
CA MET A 226 2.74 -0.81 7.52
C MET A 226 3.52 -1.01 6.22
N ASN A 227 3.32 -2.15 5.59
CA ASN A 227 4.08 -2.56 4.43
C ASN A 227 3.23 -2.48 3.17
N SER A 228 3.86 -2.03 2.10
CA SER A 228 3.21 -1.90 0.80
C SER A 228 3.53 -3.10 -0.09
N LEU A 229 2.66 -3.33 -1.06
CA LEU A 229 2.97 -4.12 -2.23
C LEU A 229 3.46 -3.18 -3.33
N MET A 230 4.55 -3.57 -3.98
CA MET A 230 5.10 -2.92 -5.17
C MET A 230 4.60 -3.69 -6.39
N VAL A 231 4.13 -2.97 -7.40
CA VAL A 231 3.64 -3.55 -8.65
C VAL A 231 4.40 -2.94 -9.82
N PHE A 232 4.89 -3.78 -10.72
CA PHE A 232 5.73 -3.39 -11.85
C PHE A 232 5.08 -3.73 -13.19
N ASP A 233 5.41 -2.98 -14.24
CA ASP A 233 4.80 -3.05 -15.57
C ASP A 233 4.92 -4.42 -16.26
N ASN A 234 5.94 -5.21 -15.87
CA ASN A 234 6.13 -6.58 -16.31
C ASN A 234 5.35 -7.64 -15.50
N GLY A 235 4.36 -7.19 -14.72
CA GLY A 235 3.51 -8.06 -13.91
C GLY A 235 4.18 -8.60 -12.64
N PHE A 236 5.40 -8.16 -12.29
CA PHE A 236 5.99 -8.51 -11.00
C PHE A 236 5.24 -7.80 -9.86
N ILE A 237 4.98 -8.54 -8.79
CA ILE A 237 4.45 -8.03 -7.54
C ILE A 237 5.43 -8.42 -6.46
N GLY A 238 5.84 -7.46 -5.63
CA GLY A 238 6.81 -7.70 -4.57
C GLY A 238 6.38 -7.02 -3.28
N PHE A 239 6.70 -7.65 -2.16
CA PHE A 239 6.56 -7.07 -0.85
C PHE A 239 7.62 -5.98 -0.59
N ALA A 240 7.20 -4.81 -0.06
CA ALA A 240 8.11 -3.76 0.39
C ALA A 240 8.28 -3.79 1.91
N GLN A 241 9.52 -3.83 2.37
CA GLN A 241 9.82 -4.04 3.79
C GLN A 241 9.69 -2.77 4.64
N SER A 242 9.66 -3.00 5.95
CA SER A 242 9.79 -2.00 7.01
C SER A 242 10.95 -2.42 7.92
N ASN A 243 11.22 -1.66 8.98
CA ASN A 243 12.29 -1.99 9.93
C ASN A 243 11.95 -3.16 10.85
N THR A 244 10.66 -3.47 11.00
CA THR A 244 10.21 -4.58 11.85
C THR A 244 9.71 -5.76 11.03
N SER A 245 9.28 -5.54 9.78
CA SER A 245 8.70 -6.56 8.89
C SER A 245 9.53 -6.69 7.61
N THR A 246 10.26 -7.82 7.49
CA THR A 246 11.24 -8.08 6.41
C THR A 246 11.01 -9.39 5.66
N ASN A 247 9.86 -10.05 5.89
CA ASN A 247 9.47 -11.21 5.08
C ASN A 247 9.48 -10.87 3.60
N LYS A 248 9.67 -11.90 2.77
CA LYS A 248 9.75 -11.74 1.32
C LYS A 248 8.68 -12.57 0.67
N ALA A 249 7.85 -11.90 -0.10
CA ALA A 249 6.84 -12.51 -0.92
C ALA A 249 6.79 -11.79 -2.26
N SER A 250 6.66 -12.58 -3.30
CA SER A 250 6.44 -12.09 -4.64
C SER A 250 5.34 -12.90 -5.32
N ALA A 251 4.84 -12.35 -6.42
CA ALA A 251 3.99 -13.01 -7.38
C ALA A 251 4.30 -12.48 -8.78
N ARG A 252 3.91 -13.25 -9.79
CA ARG A 252 4.00 -12.86 -11.19
C ARG A 252 2.61 -12.98 -11.82
N LEU A 253 2.16 -11.92 -12.50
CA LEU A 253 1.00 -12.01 -13.37
C LEU A 253 1.38 -12.78 -14.65
N ALA A 254 0.43 -13.52 -15.21
CA ALA A 254 0.57 -14.24 -16.46
C ALA A 254 1.10 -13.34 -17.60
N PRO A 255 1.76 -13.92 -18.62
CA PRO A 255 2.25 -13.16 -19.77
C PRO A 255 1.17 -12.29 -20.42
N GLY A 256 1.54 -11.07 -20.80
CA GLY A 256 0.63 -10.11 -21.45
C GLY A 256 -0.32 -9.38 -20.50
N LYS A 257 -0.27 -9.65 -19.19
CA LYS A 257 -1.03 -8.92 -18.16
C LYS A 257 -0.22 -7.74 -17.65
N VAL A 258 -0.49 -6.55 -18.16
CA VAL A 258 0.21 -5.31 -17.77
C VAL A 258 -0.59 -4.60 -16.67
N PRO A 259 -0.08 -4.51 -15.43
CA PRO A 259 -0.80 -3.85 -14.35
C PRO A 259 -0.81 -2.32 -14.55
N THR A 260 -1.88 -1.66 -14.09
CA THR A 260 -2.07 -0.20 -14.19
C THR A 260 -2.24 0.50 -12.85
N ALA A 261 -2.77 -0.20 -11.85
CA ALA A 261 -2.93 0.27 -10.49
C ALA A 261 -3.25 -0.92 -9.58
N ALA A 262 -2.96 -0.80 -8.29
CA ALA A 262 -3.22 -1.82 -7.29
C ALA A 262 -3.92 -1.23 -6.06
N ALA A 263 -4.75 -2.03 -5.42
CA ALA A 263 -5.37 -1.72 -4.14
C ALA A 263 -5.38 -3.00 -3.28
N VAL A 264 -5.25 -2.84 -1.96
CA VAL A 264 -5.23 -3.98 -1.03
C VAL A 264 -6.46 -3.88 -0.14
N THR A 265 -7.20 -4.98 -0.01
CA THR A 265 -8.36 -5.04 0.88
C THR A 265 -7.96 -4.77 2.32
N ASN A 266 -8.96 -4.51 3.16
CA ASN A 266 -8.67 -4.25 4.56
C ASN A 266 -7.90 -5.43 5.20
N SER A 267 -6.99 -5.12 6.12
CA SER A 267 -6.16 -6.13 6.81
C SER A 267 -5.44 -7.11 5.86
N ASN A 268 -4.99 -6.60 4.71
CA ASN A 268 -4.06 -7.28 3.82
C ASN A 268 -4.53 -8.67 3.32
N GLU A 269 -5.84 -8.88 3.16
CA GLU A 269 -6.39 -10.19 2.77
C GLU A 269 -6.11 -10.51 1.29
N PHE A 270 -6.42 -9.55 0.41
CA PHE A 270 -6.26 -9.67 -1.05
C PHE A 270 -5.68 -8.39 -1.64
N ALA A 271 -4.84 -8.54 -2.66
CA ALA A 271 -4.53 -7.46 -3.58
C ALA A 271 -5.39 -7.58 -4.84
N LEU A 272 -5.97 -6.46 -5.25
CA LEU A 272 -6.72 -6.31 -6.49
C LEU A 272 -5.92 -5.37 -7.41
N ILE A 273 -5.55 -5.88 -8.57
CA ILE A 273 -4.68 -5.17 -9.51
C ILE A 273 -5.45 -4.99 -10.80
N SER A 274 -5.67 -3.75 -11.21
CA SER A 274 -6.20 -3.45 -12.53
C SER A 274 -5.15 -3.76 -13.60
N VAL A 275 -5.56 -4.37 -14.69
CA VAL A 275 -4.68 -4.95 -15.72
C VAL A 275 -5.20 -4.64 -17.11
N TRP A 276 -4.28 -4.37 -18.02
CA TRP A 276 -4.49 -4.45 -19.46
C TRP A 276 -4.09 -5.85 -19.93
N ASP A 277 -5.05 -6.63 -20.40
CA ASP A 277 -4.79 -7.89 -21.07
C ASP A 277 -4.41 -7.60 -22.52
N THR A 278 -3.11 -7.55 -22.77
CA THR A 278 -2.61 -7.29 -24.13
C THR A 278 -2.89 -8.46 -25.06
N VAL A 279 -3.06 -9.70 -24.59
CA VAL A 279 -3.35 -10.85 -25.46
C VAL A 279 -4.78 -10.77 -25.98
N ASN A 280 -5.75 -10.63 -25.08
CA ASN A 280 -7.18 -10.62 -25.41
C ASN A 280 -7.76 -9.21 -25.63
N LEU A 281 -6.94 -8.16 -25.51
CA LEU A 281 -7.30 -6.75 -25.73
C LEU A 281 -8.50 -6.30 -24.87
N ARG A 282 -8.44 -6.60 -23.56
CA ARG A 282 -9.50 -6.27 -22.60
C ARG A 282 -8.95 -5.83 -21.26
N GLY A 283 -9.77 -5.12 -20.49
CA GLY A 283 -9.47 -4.76 -19.12
C GLY A 283 -9.82 -5.91 -18.17
N GLU A 284 -8.98 -6.12 -17.17
CA GLU A 284 -9.21 -7.14 -16.14
C GLU A 284 -8.80 -6.64 -14.75
N VAL A 285 -9.24 -7.36 -13.73
CA VAL A 285 -8.70 -7.26 -12.37
C VAL A 285 -8.07 -8.60 -12.00
N ALA A 286 -6.75 -8.59 -11.77
CA ALA A 286 -6.08 -9.73 -11.15
C ALA A 286 -6.39 -9.75 -9.65
N VAL A 287 -6.74 -10.93 -9.14
CA VAL A 287 -6.98 -11.15 -7.70
C VAL A 287 -5.83 -11.96 -7.13
N VAL A 288 -5.18 -11.43 -6.10
CA VAL A 288 -4.04 -12.07 -5.45
C VAL A 288 -4.37 -12.30 -3.98
N ALA A 289 -4.36 -13.55 -3.52
CA ALA A 289 -4.45 -13.87 -2.10
C ALA A 289 -3.12 -13.60 -1.41
N LEU A 290 -3.18 -12.96 -0.25
CA LEU A 290 -2.01 -12.59 0.54
C LEU A 290 -2.05 -13.34 1.87
N ALA A 291 -0.88 -13.73 2.38
CA ALA A 291 -0.75 -14.21 3.75
C ALA A 291 0.39 -13.50 4.47
N GLY A 292 0.08 -13.01 5.67
CA GLY A 292 1.08 -12.61 6.65
C GLY A 292 1.66 -13.82 7.36
N LEU A 293 2.90 -13.72 7.80
CA LEU A 293 3.52 -14.67 8.73
C LEU A 293 4.30 -13.90 9.80
N CYS A 294 4.72 -14.60 10.85
CA CYS A 294 5.72 -14.09 11.79
C CYS A 294 7.00 -13.64 11.09
N GLU A 295 7.74 -12.73 11.73
CA GLU A 295 8.98 -12.22 11.15
C GLU A 295 10.04 -13.33 10.98
N GLY A 296 10.61 -13.44 9.78
CA GLY A 296 11.57 -14.48 9.41
C GLY A 296 10.94 -15.85 9.14
N CYS A 297 9.63 -15.98 9.28
CA CYS A 297 8.91 -17.21 8.97
C CYS A 297 8.77 -17.39 7.44
N THR A 298 8.64 -18.64 7.02
CA THR A 298 8.50 -18.98 5.59
C THR A 298 7.25 -19.83 5.38
N PRO A 299 6.73 -19.96 4.15
CA PRO A 299 5.63 -20.87 3.87
C PRO A 299 5.85 -22.31 4.37
N ALA A 300 7.10 -22.79 4.35
CA ALA A 300 7.48 -24.11 4.86
C ALA A 300 7.59 -24.18 6.40
N LYS A 301 7.76 -23.04 7.07
CA LYS A 301 7.82 -22.90 8.53
C LYS A 301 6.98 -21.68 8.97
N PRO A 302 5.64 -21.77 8.89
CA PRO A 302 4.77 -20.60 8.98
C PRO A 302 4.45 -20.15 10.41
N ALA A 303 4.93 -20.87 11.42
CA ALA A 303 4.62 -20.60 12.82
C ALA A 303 5.90 -20.33 13.63
N SER A 304 5.74 -19.53 14.68
CA SER A 304 6.77 -19.22 15.68
C SER A 304 6.21 -19.48 17.09
N PRO A 305 7.05 -19.89 18.05
CA PRO A 305 6.64 -20.02 19.45
C PRO A 305 6.31 -18.67 20.10
N ALA A 306 6.85 -17.57 19.58
CA ALA A 306 6.54 -16.21 20.03
C ALA A 306 5.35 -15.63 19.27
N SER A 307 4.48 -14.91 19.99
CA SER A 307 3.38 -14.13 19.41
C SER A 307 3.93 -12.89 18.71
N TRP A 308 4.38 -13.08 17.45
CA TRP A 308 4.84 -11.99 16.59
C TRP A 308 3.64 -11.15 16.14
N TRP A 309 3.38 -10.10 16.93
CA TRP A 309 2.28 -9.16 16.77
C TRP A 309 0.89 -9.82 16.73
N GLY A 310 0.75 -11.05 17.22
CA GLY A 310 -0.53 -11.77 17.19
C GLY A 310 -0.92 -12.32 15.81
N GLU A 311 0.03 -12.48 14.88
CA GLU A 311 -0.24 -13.08 13.56
C GLU A 311 -0.68 -14.56 13.67
N TRP A 312 -1.32 -15.07 12.62
CA TRP A 312 -1.76 -16.46 12.57
C TRP A 312 -0.59 -17.45 12.77
N GLN A 313 -0.87 -18.55 13.48
CA GLN A 313 0.05 -19.69 13.60
C GLN A 313 -0.06 -20.64 12.39
N GLY A 314 0.02 -20.11 11.18
CA GLY A 314 -0.12 -20.90 9.97
C GLY A 314 -0.24 -20.06 8.71
N LEU A 315 -0.07 -20.70 7.56
CA LEU A 315 -0.18 -20.07 6.26
C LEU A 315 -1.64 -20.07 5.80
N TYR A 316 -2.31 -18.91 5.91
CA TYR A 316 -3.72 -18.76 5.53
C TYR A 316 -3.93 -17.62 4.51
N PRO A 317 -3.61 -17.83 3.21
CA PRO A 317 -3.83 -16.82 2.18
C PRO A 317 -5.29 -16.37 2.13
N GLY A 318 -5.55 -15.07 2.04
CA GLY A 318 -6.91 -14.54 1.96
C GLY A 318 -7.63 -14.39 3.30
N LEU A 319 -6.98 -14.68 4.43
CA LEU A 319 -7.46 -14.30 5.77
C LEU A 319 -6.86 -12.97 6.26
N PRO A 320 -7.55 -12.25 7.18
CA PRO A 320 -7.07 -10.98 7.72
C PRO A 320 -5.72 -11.17 8.39
N ASN A 321 -4.70 -10.43 7.96
CA ASN A 321 -3.36 -10.48 8.51
C ASN A 321 -2.81 -9.07 8.77
N LEU A 322 -1.61 -9.02 9.35
CA LEU A 322 -1.01 -7.78 9.85
C LEU A 322 -0.09 -7.07 8.85
N GLY A 323 0.01 -7.59 7.62
CA GLY A 323 0.76 -6.94 6.54
C GLY A 323 2.21 -7.39 6.40
N ASN A 324 2.75 -8.29 7.25
CA ASN A 324 4.08 -8.88 7.06
C ASN A 324 4.04 -10.03 6.03
N THR A 325 3.77 -9.65 4.78
CA THR A 325 3.41 -10.59 3.71
C THR A 325 4.56 -11.52 3.39
N ALA A 326 4.34 -12.82 3.56
CA ALA A 326 5.33 -13.87 3.32
C ALA A 326 4.88 -14.88 2.24
N TYR A 327 3.66 -14.72 1.73
CA TYR A 327 3.14 -15.50 0.63
C TYR A 327 2.15 -14.68 -0.20
N MET A 328 2.21 -14.85 -1.51
CA MET A 328 1.26 -14.32 -2.47
C MET A 328 0.85 -15.42 -3.45
N LYS A 329 -0.41 -15.41 -3.89
CA LYS A 329 -0.88 -16.30 -4.95
C LYS A 329 -1.87 -15.59 -5.86
N VAL A 330 -1.57 -15.54 -7.15
CA VAL A 330 -2.52 -15.09 -8.17
C VAL A 330 -3.63 -16.14 -8.28
N LEU A 331 -4.86 -15.76 -7.97
CA LEU A 331 -6.02 -16.65 -8.02
C LEU A 331 -6.64 -16.70 -9.40
N GLY A 332 -6.55 -15.59 -10.14
CA GLY A 332 -7.13 -15.47 -11.47
C GLY A 332 -7.40 -14.02 -11.84
N TYR A 333 -8.17 -13.86 -12.93
CA TYR A 333 -8.46 -12.59 -13.57
C TYR A 333 -9.96 -12.44 -13.77
N VAL A 334 -10.52 -11.33 -13.28
CA VAL A 334 -11.93 -10.98 -13.48
C VAL A 334 -12.01 -10.02 -14.67
N PRO A 335 -12.65 -10.39 -15.79
CA PRO A 335 -12.82 -9.47 -16.90
C PRO A 335 -13.71 -8.29 -16.51
N LEU A 336 -13.30 -7.09 -16.91
CA LEU A 336 -14.14 -5.89 -16.84
C LEU A 336 -15.19 -5.92 -17.96
N PRO A 337 -16.24 -5.07 -17.89
CA PRO A 337 -17.18 -4.91 -18.99
C PRO A 337 -16.48 -4.74 -20.35
N ALA A 338 -17.04 -5.31 -21.41
CA ALA A 338 -16.40 -5.38 -22.73
C ALA A 338 -16.03 -4.01 -23.32
N ASP A 339 -16.71 -2.97 -22.86
CA ASP A 339 -16.54 -1.59 -23.24
C ASP A 339 -15.58 -0.81 -22.32
N MET A 340 -14.91 -1.48 -21.37
CA MET A 340 -13.91 -0.94 -20.46
C MET A 340 -12.58 -1.72 -20.60
N LYS A 341 -11.81 -1.41 -21.64
CA LYS A 341 -10.57 -2.13 -22.00
C LYS A 341 -9.33 -1.55 -21.33
N ALA A 342 -9.37 -0.29 -20.91
CA ALA A 342 -8.19 0.48 -20.53
C ALA A 342 -8.27 1.00 -19.08
N PRO A 343 -8.38 0.13 -18.06
CA PRO A 343 -8.44 0.60 -16.67
C PRO A 343 -7.17 1.38 -16.30
N THR A 344 -7.34 2.38 -15.44
CA THR A 344 -6.29 3.35 -15.05
C THR A 344 -6.14 3.50 -13.54
N GLY A 345 -7.12 3.01 -12.76
CA GLY A 345 -7.12 3.10 -11.31
C GLY A 345 -8.02 2.05 -10.70
N ILE A 346 -7.74 1.70 -9.44
CA ILE A 346 -8.56 0.82 -8.62
C ILE A 346 -8.50 1.28 -7.17
N SER A 347 -9.62 1.17 -6.46
CA SER A 347 -9.72 1.33 -5.01
C SER A 347 -10.58 0.21 -4.45
N VAL A 348 -10.42 -0.13 -3.17
CA VAL A 348 -11.17 -1.22 -2.54
C VAL A 348 -11.46 -0.90 -1.08
N THR A 349 -12.63 -1.34 -0.62
CA THR A 349 -12.98 -1.39 0.80
C THR A 349 -13.77 -2.66 1.08
N THR A 350 -13.54 -3.25 2.24
CA THR A 350 -14.39 -4.33 2.78
C THR A 350 -15.57 -3.80 3.60
N GLY A 351 -15.57 -2.49 3.91
CA GLY A 351 -16.51 -1.87 4.84
C GLY A 351 -16.31 -2.23 6.31
N VAL A 352 -15.32 -3.07 6.64
CA VAL A 352 -15.03 -3.48 8.02
C VAL A 352 -14.25 -2.39 8.75
N ASN A 353 -14.76 -1.97 9.91
CA ASN A 353 -14.03 -1.06 10.79
C ASN A 353 -12.79 -1.78 11.35
N ARG A 354 -11.65 -1.07 11.40
CA ARG A 354 -10.41 -1.56 12.00
C ARG A 354 -10.59 -2.20 13.38
N THR A 355 -11.48 -1.69 14.23
CA THR A 355 -11.69 -2.20 15.60
C THR A 355 -12.56 -3.45 15.67
N ALA A 356 -13.18 -3.86 14.56
CA ALA A 356 -13.98 -5.09 14.50
C ALA A 356 -13.09 -6.32 14.35
N TYR A 357 -11.93 -6.20 13.70
CA TYR A 357 -10.97 -7.30 13.58
C TYR A 357 -10.44 -7.74 14.95
N LEU A 358 -10.04 -9.02 15.05
CA LEU A 358 -9.36 -9.52 16.25
C LEU A 358 -8.12 -8.66 16.55
N PRO A 359 -7.96 -8.20 17.81
CA PRO A 359 -6.84 -7.36 18.18
C PRO A 359 -5.52 -8.16 18.19
N ALA A 360 -4.43 -7.41 18.06
CA ALA A 360 -3.06 -7.88 18.17
C ALA A 360 -2.45 -7.29 19.45
N GLY A 361 -1.85 -8.12 20.30
CA GLY A 361 -1.07 -7.64 21.46
C GLY A 361 -1.87 -6.91 22.54
N VAL A 362 -3.20 -7.10 22.63
CA VAL A 362 -4.02 -6.48 23.68
C VAL A 362 -4.24 -7.47 24.82
N PRO A 363 -3.74 -7.20 26.04
CA PRO A 363 -3.89 -8.12 27.18
C PRO A 363 -5.36 -8.47 27.47
N GLY A 364 -5.62 -9.76 27.71
CA GLY A 364 -6.97 -10.27 28.01
C GLY A 364 -7.93 -10.31 26.82
N ARG A 365 -7.47 -10.00 25.59
CA ARG A 365 -8.24 -10.19 24.36
C ARG A 365 -7.61 -11.27 23.49
N GLU A 366 -8.47 -12.13 22.95
CA GLU A 366 -8.09 -13.18 22.02
C GLU A 366 -7.55 -12.58 20.71
N SER A 367 -6.44 -13.14 20.22
CA SER A 367 -5.82 -12.78 18.95
C SER A 367 -5.85 -13.95 17.97
N THR A 368 -5.48 -13.68 16.71
CA THR A 368 -5.34 -14.73 15.69
C THR A 368 -4.26 -15.76 16.04
N PHE A 369 -3.25 -15.38 16.84
CA PHE A 369 -2.23 -16.29 17.34
C PHE A 369 -2.79 -17.35 18.30
N ASP A 370 -3.78 -17.00 19.11
CA ASP A 370 -4.39 -17.88 20.12
C ASP A 370 -5.38 -18.89 19.49
N LEU A 371 -5.70 -18.70 18.21
CA LEU A 371 -6.73 -19.41 17.47
C LEU A 371 -6.14 -20.22 16.30
N PRO A 372 -5.24 -21.19 16.52
CA PRO A 372 -4.73 -22.02 15.43
C PRO A 372 -5.88 -22.74 14.73
N LEU A 373 -6.01 -22.52 13.42
CA LEU A 373 -7.15 -23.00 12.63
C LEU A 373 -7.09 -24.49 12.33
N ASN A 374 -6.02 -25.21 12.67
CA ASN A 374 -6.00 -26.67 12.60
C ASN A 374 -6.95 -27.32 13.62
N LYS A 375 -7.38 -26.59 14.66
CA LYS A 375 -8.37 -27.04 15.66
C LYS A 375 -9.79 -26.70 15.20
N ALA A 376 -10.64 -27.72 15.05
CA ALA A 376 -12.05 -27.55 14.64
C ALA A 376 -12.85 -26.62 15.57
N GLY A 377 -12.59 -26.68 16.88
CA GLY A 377 -13.23 -25.81 17.87
C GLY A 377 -12.93 -24.32 17.64
N ASN A 378 -11.71 -23.99 17.21
CA ASN A 378 -11.33 -22.61 16.89
C ASN A 378 -12.04 -22.13 15.62
N ARG A 379 -12.05 -22.95 14.56
CA ARG A 379 -12.78 -22.65 13.31
C ARG A 379 -14.27 -22.40 13.57
N ALA A 380 -14.88 -23.18 14.46
CA ALA A 380 -16.29 -23.02 14.82
C ALA A 380 -16.62 -21.64 15.42
N THR A 381 -15.67 -20.97 16.09
CA THR A 381 -15.89 -19.62 16.63
C THR A 381 -16.10 -18.55 15.54
N PHE A 382 -15.63 -18.79 14.32
CA PHE A 382 -15.76 -17.89 13.18
C PHE A 382 -17.00 -18.17 12.32
N ARG A 383 -17.74 -19.25 12.58
CA ARG A 383 -19.01 -19.57 11.91
C ARG A 383 -20.15 -18.73 12.47
N THR A 384 -21.28 -18.68 11.76
CA THR A 384 -22.50 -17.99 12.23
C THR A 384 -22.88 -18.47 13.64
N GLY A 385 -23.12 -17.51 14.54
CA GLY A 385 -23.40 -17.76 15.96
C GLY A 385 -22.15 -17.91 16.85
N GLY A 386 -20.96 -18.02 16.26
CA GLY A 386 -19.69 -18.03 16.99
C GLY A 386 -19.24 -16.62 17.42
N ARG A 387 -18.47 -16.55 18.51
CA ARG A 387 -17.99 -15.27 19.09
C ARG A 387 -17.13 -14.42 18.15
N ASN A 388 -16.45 -15.05 17.18
CA ASN A 388 -15.55 -14.40 16.23
C ASN A 388 -16.20 -14.20 14.85
N PHE A 389 -17.50 -14.45 14.69
CA PHE A 389 -18.19 -14.33 13.41
C PHE A 389 -18.14 -12.92 12.79
N ASN A 390 -18.01 -11.88 13.60
CA ASN A 390 -18.02 -10.48 13.15
C ASN A 390 -16.63 -9.84 13.13
N THR A 391 -15.56 -10.64 13.21
CA THR A 391 -14.18 -10.14 13.33
C THR A 391 -13.37 -10.24 12.03
N TYR A 392 -14.04 -10.42 10.90
CA TYR A 392 -13.45 -10.50 9.57
C TYR A 392 -14.41 -9.98 8.49
N ALA A 393 -13.89 -9.71 7.29
CA ALA A 393 -14.66 -9.20 6.18
C ALA A 393 -15.57 -10.25 5.54
N LYS A 394 -16.83 -9.87 5.29
CA LYS A 394 -17.84 -10.70 4.62
C LYS A 394 -18.10 -10.35 3.16
N GLY A 395 -17.38 -9.35 2.67
CA GLY A 395 -17.59 -8.77 1.36
C GLY A 395 -16.81 -7.48 1.25
N GLY A 396 -17.24 -6.66 0.31
CA GLY A 396 -16.60 -5.40 -0.02
C GLY A 396 -16.93 -4.99 -1.44
N VAL A 397 -16.45 -3.82 -1.81
CA VAL A 397 -16.58 -3.29 -3.16
C VAL A 397 -15.21 -2.82 -3.62
N ALA A 398 -14.81 -3.27 -4.81
CA ALA A 398 -13.72 -2.66 -5.54
C ALA A 398 -14.28 -1.75 -6.63
N VAL A 399 -13.70 -0.56 -6.77
CA VAL A 399 -14.08 0.43 -7.79
C VAL A 399 -12.92 0.54 -8.75
N VAL A 400 -13.14 0.17 -10.00
CA VAL A 400 -12.15 0.29 -11.07
C VAL A 400 -12.56 1.45 -11.96
N VAL A 401 -11.59 2.30 -12.31
CA VAL A 401 -11.84 3.48 -13.15
C VAL A 401 -11.01 3.42 -14.43
N SER A 402 -11.62 3.81 -15.53
CA SER A 402 -10.96 4.06 -16.81
C SER A 402 -11.19 5.52 -17.16
N LYS A 403 -10.17 6.36 -16.95
CA LYS A 403 -10.29 7.81 -17.18
C LYS A 403 -10.40 8.13 -18.66
N SER A 404 -9.66 7.42 -19.51
CA SER A 404 -9.68 7.58 -20.97
C SER A 404 -11.02 7.16 -21.58
N GLU A 405 -11.66 6.13 -21.03
CA GLU A 405 -12.97 5.65 -21.50
C GLU A 405 -14.15 6.26 -20.73
N GLN A 406 -13.87 7.12 -19.72
CA GLN A 406 -14.84 7.74 -18.82
C GLN A 406 -15.79 6.74 -18.14
N LYS A 407 -15.23 5.60 -17.69
CA LYS A 407 -16.00 4.48 -17.14
C LYS A 407 -15.59 4.13 -15.73
N VAL A 408 -16.57 3.61 -14.99
CA VAL A 408 -16.38 3.05 -13.65
C VAL A 408 -17.07 1.70 -13.58
N ALA A 409 -16.36 0.69 -13.09
CA ALA A 409 -16.89 -0.63 -12.80
C ALA A 409 -16.83 -0.91 -11.29
N PHE A 410 -17.89 -1.49 -10.76
CA PHE A 410 -17.98 -1.92 -9.36
C PHE A 410 -17.93 -3.44 -9.30
N LEU A 411 -16.97 -3.98 -8.55
CA LEU A 411 -16.83 -5.41 -8.33
C LEU A 411 -17.32 -5.74 -6.92
N ASP A 412 -18.31 -6.63 -6.85
CA ASP A 412 -18.80 -7.20 -5.60
C ASP A 412 -17.83 -8.29 -5.11
N LEU A 413 -17.27 -8.10 -3.91
CA LEU A 413 -16.33 -9.04 -3.32
C LEU A 413 -17.01 -10.11 -2.45
N ARG A 414 -18.33 -10.04 -2.24
CA ARG A 414 -19.06 -11.06 -1.45
C ARG A 414 -18.79 -12.49 -1.90
N PRO A 415 -18.77 -12.83 -3.21
CA PRO A 415 -18.49 -14.21 -3.64
C PRO A 415 -17.08 -14.68 -3.25
N LEU A 416 -16.08 -13.80 -3.37
CA LEU A 416 -14.70 -14.09 -3.00
C LEU A 416 -14.60 -14.39 -1.49
N PHE A 417 -15.13 -13.49 -0.67
CA PHE A 417 -15.09 -13.65 0.79
C PHE A 417 -15.91 -14.85 1.27
N ALA A 418 -17.10 -15.09 0.70
CA ALA A 418 -17.93 -16.24 1.05
C ALA A 418 -17.23 -17.57 0.77
N TYR A 419 -16.54 -17.69 -0.38
CA TYR A 419 -15.74 -18.87 -0.70
C TYR A 419 -14.61 -19.09 0.31
N TYR A 420 -13.80 -18.06 0.59
CA TYR A 420 -12.68 -18.20 1.53
C TYR A 420 -13.15 -18.55 2.94
N GLN A 421 -14.28 -18.00 3.40
CA GLN A 421 -14.87 -18.34 4.68
C GLN A 421 -15.39 -19.77 4.72
N SER A 422 -16.05 -20.25 3.66
CA SER A 422 -16.50 -21.65 3.61
C SER A 422 -15.31 -22.60 3.61
N MET A 423 -14.21 -22.24 2.96
CA MET A 423 -13.01 -23.07 2.93
C MET A 423 -12.28 -23.09 4.28
N TYR A 424 -12.06 -21.94 4.93
CA TYR A 424 -11.31 -21.89 6.19
C TYR A 424 -12.14 -22.23 7.43
N PHE A 425 -13.42 -21.86 7.44
CA PHE A 425 -14.30 -22.01 8.60
C PHE A 425 -15.42 -23.01 8.35
N GLY A 426 -15.54 -23.63 7.17
CA GLY A 426 -16.52 -24.68 6.89
C GLY A 426 -16.16 -26.02 7.51
N SER A 427 -16.43 -27.11 6.81
CA SER A 427 -16.17 -28.46 7.32
C SER A 427 -14.68 -28.76 7.43
N ASP A 428 -14.33 -29.87 8.08
CA ASP A 428 -12.96 -30.34 8.15
C ASP A 428 -12.42 -30.73 6.77
N ALA A 429 -13.30 -31.22 5.89
CA ALA A 429 -12.99 -31.49 4.50
C ALA A 429 -12.64 -30.20 3.75
N ASP A 430 -13.44 -29.15 3.90
CA ASP A 430 -13.17 -27.84 3.28
C ASP A 430 -11.83 -27.27 3.76
N TYR A 431 -11.60 -27.28 5.07
CA TYR A 431 -10.34 -26.81 5.65
C TYR A 431 -9.14 -27.62 5.15
N SER A 432 -9.26 -28.94 5.01
CA SER A 432 -8.17 -29.79 4.53
C SER A 432 -7.67 -29.38 3.15
N VAL A 433 -8.55 -28.91 2.26
CA VAL A 433 -8.18 -28.40 0.93
C VAL A 433 -7.30 -27.15 1.06
N THR A 434 -7.53 -26.31 2.07
CA THR A 434 -6.74 -25.08 2.30
C THR A 434 -5.32 -25.34 2.80
N THR A 435 -5.05 -26.55 3.33
CA THR A 435 -3.73 -26.91 3.88
C THR A 435 -2.71 -27.25 2.78
N SER A 436 -3.20 -27.57 1.58
CA SER A 436 -2.37 -27.69 0.38
C SER A 436 -2.36 -26.37 -0.36
N VAL A 437 -1.46 -25.47 0.04
CA VAL A 437 -1.15 -24.30 -0.79
C VAL A 437 -0.31 -24.78 -1.97
N GLY A 438 -0.88 -24.75 -3.18
CA GLY A 438 -0.11 -25.01 -4.41
C GLY A 438 1.16 -24.13 -4.51
N PRO A 439 2.12 -24.50 -5.37
CA PRO A 439 3.41 -23.80 -5.46
C PRO A 439 3.24 -22.31 -5.82
N ALA A 440 4.13 -21.47 -5.30
CA ALA A 440 4.23 -20.05 -5.65
C ALA A 440 5.06 -19.82 -6.93
N ASP A 441 4.87 -18.64 -7.54
CA ASP A 441 5.66 -17.92 -8.56
C ASP A 441 6.07 -18.60 -9.88
N SER A 442 5.66 -19.84 -10.13
CA SER A 442 5.96 -20.56 -11.39
C SER A 442 4.71 -20.91 -12.20
N GLN A 443 3.76 -19.97 -12.31
CA GLN A 443 2.54 -20.11 -13.12
C GLN A 443 2.35 -18.96 -14.09
#